data_AF-A0A6J2K9Z6-F1
#
_entry.id   AF-A0A6J2K9Z6-F1
#
_cell.length_a   1.000
_cell.length_b   1.000
_cell.length_c   1.000
_cell.angle_alpha   90.00
_cell.angle_beta   90.00
_cell.angle_gamma   90.00
#
_symmetry.space_group_name_H-M   'P 1'
#
loop_
_entity.id
_entity.type
_entity.pdbx_description
1 polymer ?
#
loop_
_entity_poly.entity_id
_entity_poly.type
_entity_poly.pdbx_seq_one_letter_code
_entity_poly.pdbx_strand_id
1 'polypeptide(L)'
;MTSQVTPPSVSWAQRNARIFLTFNVECEKPDINIEPKSITFKGICEPEKKMHEVLIPLYAEVDPKKSMWVNKGRLIEVLLAKEKVDEPYWPSLTSDKKKHHWLKVDFNRWQDEDESGDDLDNMNDMFSDKDMNIQFGGDNEKDDSSSGEEEDLPDIE
;
A
#
# COMPACT_ATOMS: atom_id res chain seq x y z
N MET A 1 7.15 -31.96 6.51
CA MET A 1 5.90 -31.26 6.84
C MET A 1 5.70 -30.19 5.77
N THR A 2 4.76 -30.39 4.85
CA THR A 2 4.46 -29.38 3.82
C THR A 2 3.76 -28.21 4.51
N SER A 3 4.48 -27.12 4.75
CA SER A 3 3.86 -25.88 5.23
C SER A 3 2.74 -25.53 4.26
N GLN A 4 1.50 -25.47 4.75
CA GLN A 4 0.33 -25.24 3.94
C GLN A 4 0.32 -23.75 3.56
N VAL A 5 0.80 -23.44 2.36
CA VAL A 5 0.92 -22.07 1.87
C VAL A 5 -0.43 -21.61 1.37
N THR A 6 -0.93 -20.50 1.92
CA THR A 6 -2.26 -19.95 1.59
C THR A 6 -2.13 -18.65 0.82
N PRO A 7 -2.84 -18.46 -0.31
CA PRO A 7 -2.83 -17.17 -0.99
C PRO A 7 -3.58 -16.13 -0.13
N PRO A 8 -3.04 -14.91 0.02
CA PRO A 8 -3.73 -13.82 0.71
C PRO A 8 -4.94 -13.34 -0.13
N SER A 9 -5.90 -12.67 0.50
CA SER A 9 -7.00 -12.02 -0.24
C SER A 9 -6.46 -10.79 -0.97
N VAL A 10 -6.73 -10.68 -2.26
CA VAL A 10 -6.21 -9.62 -3.13
C VAL A 10 -7.37 -8.88 -3.77
N SER A 11 -7.32 -7.55 -3.73
CA SER A 11 -8.24 -6.67 -4.43
C SER A 11 -7.48 -5.93 -5.53
N TRP A 12 -8.10 -5.69 -6.69
CA TRP A 12 -7.46 -4.93 -7.76
C TRP A 12 -8.43 -3.98 -8.46
N ALA A 13 -7.89 -2.87 -8.94
CA ALA A 13 -8.55 -1.91 -9.81
C ALA A 13 -7.53 -1.39 -10.83
N GLN A 14 -7.99 -0.66 -11.83
CA GLN A 14 -7.10 -0.08 -12.83
C GLN A 14 -7.57 1.32 -13.23
N ARG A 15 -6.61 2.09 -13.74
CA ARG A 15 -6.80 3.33 -14.51
C ARG A 15 -6.15 3.18 -15.88
N ASN A 16 -6.24 4.22 -16.72
CA ASN A 16 -5.61 4.26 -18.05
C ASN A 16 -4.14 3.81 -18.00
N ALA A 17 -3.32 4.45 -17.17
CA ALA A 17 -1.87 4.20 -17.13
C ALA A 17 -1.40 3.22 -16.04
N ARG A 18 -2.26 2.83 -15.09
CA ARG A 18 -1.82 2.21 -13.83
C ARG A 18 -2.79 1.15 -13.35
N ILE A 19 -2.30 0.22 -12.53
CA ILE A 19 -3.08 -0.81 -11.86
C ILE A 19 -2.84 -0.68 -10.37
N PHE A 20 -3.93 -0.66 -9.61
CA PHE A 20 -3.92 -0.69 -8.17
C PHE A 20 -4.17 -2.12 -7.72
N LEU A 21 -3.27 -2.64 -6.90
CA LEU A 21 -3.34 -3.99 -6.37
C LEU A 21 -3.17 -3.91 -4.86
N THR A 22 -4.07 -4.53 -4.10
CA THR A 22 -4.07 -4.46 -2.64
C THR A 22 -4.08 -5.87 -2.08
N PHE A 23 -3.04 -6.25 -1.36
CA PHE A 23 -3.02 -7.45 -0.53
C PHE A 23 -3.70 -7.12 0.80
N ASN A 24 -4.89 -7.69 1.02
CA ASN A 24 -5.71 -7.50 2.21
C ASN A 24 -5.25 -8.47 3.31
N VAL A 25 -4.00 -8.28 3.74
CA VAL A 25 -3.36 -9.10 4.75
C VAL A 25 -2.39 -8.25 5.56
N GLU A 26 -2.32 -8.50 6.85
CA GLU A 26 -1.36 -7.85 7.75
C GLU A 26 -0.06 -8.65 7.76
N CYS A 27 1.01 -8.07 7.21
CA CYS A 27 2.31 -8.72 7.12
C CYS A 27 3.40 -7.69 7.42
N GLU A 28 4.20 -7.91 8.47
CA GLU A 28 5.28 -7.00 8.83
C GLU A 28 6.42 -6.99 7.80
N LYS A 29 6.77 -8.18 7.28
CA LYS A 29 7.92 -8.38 6.39
C LYS A 29 7.49 -9.09 5.10
N PRO A 30 6.73 -8.42 4.22
CA PRO A 30 6.36 -8.96 2.94
C PRO A 30 7.58 -8.93 1.99
N ASP A 31 7.79 -10.02 1.29
CA ASP A 31 8.70 -10.15 0.15
C ASP A 31 7.87 -10.04 -1.13
N ILE A 32 8.00 -8.89 -1.81
CA ILE A 32 7.25 -8.58 -3.02
C ILE A 32 8.23 -8.39 -4.16
N ASN A 33 8.13 -9.27 -5.15
CA ASN A 33 8.90 -9.18 -6.38
C ASN A 33 7.97 -8.80 -7.54
N ILE A 34 8.29 -7.68 -8.20
CA ILE A 34 7.54 -7.18 -9.37
C ILE A 34 8.38 -7.46 -10.60
N GLU A 35 7.85 -8.29 -11.49
CA GLU A 35 8.41 -8.61 -12.80
C GLU A 35 7.52 -8.04 -13.90
N PRO A 36 8.01 -7.90 -15.14
CA PRO A 36 7.22 -7.33 -16.22
C PRO A 36 5.90 -8.05 -16.48
N LYS A 37 5.81 -9.37 -16.26
CA LYS A 37 4.62 -10.19 -16.50
C LYS A 37 4.07 -10.89 -15.27
N SER A 38 4.61 -10.61 -14.09
CA SER A 38 4.28 -11.34 -12.89
C SER A 38 4.51 -10.49 -11.67
N ILE A 39 3.68 -10.68 -10.65
CA ILE A 39 3.98 -10.22 -9.30
C ILE A 39 3.93 -11.41 -8.35
N THR A 40 4.96 -11.51 -7.51
CA THR A 40 5.04 -12.53 -6.46
C THR A 40 4.96 -11.83 -5.12
N PHE A 41 4.11 -12.36 -4.25
CA PHE A 41 4.02 -11.98 -2.86
C PHE A 41 4.34 -13.19 -2.00
N LYS A 42 5.18 -13.00 -0.99
CA LYS A 42 5.52 -14.02 -0.01
C LYS A 42 5.73 -13.39 1.36
N GLY A 43 5.17 -13.96 2.41
CA GLY A 43 5.34 -13.39 3.73
C GLY A 43 4.67 -14.20 4.83
N ILE A 44 5.17 -14.04 6.07
CA ILE A 44 4.49 -14.56 7.25
C ILE A 44 3.52 -13.47 7.73
N CYS A 45 2.24 -13.80 7.78
CA CYS A 45 1.18 -12.82 8.01
C CYS A 45 0.38 -13.11 9.28
N GLU A 46 -0.11 -12.04 9.91
CA GLU A 46 -1.02 -12.06 11.05
C GLU A 46 -2.49 -12.11 10.58
N PRO A 47 -3.44 -12.57 11.41
CA PRO A 47 -3.31 -13.02 12.81
C PRO A 47 -2.90 -14.49 12.97
N GLU A 48 -2.88 -15.26 11.89
CA GLU A 48 -2.66 -16.72 11.98
C GLU A 48 -1.17 -17.11 12.04
N LYS A 49 -0.25 -16.15 11.86
CA LYS A 49 1.21 -16.38 11.72
C LYS A 49 1.53 -17.43 10.68
N LYS A 50 0.74 -17.48 9.60
CA LYS A 50 0.89 -18.44 8.51
C LYS A 50 1.70 -17.85 7.38
N MET A 51 2.32 -18.76 6.63
CA MET A 51 3.04 -18.41 5.42
C MET A 51 2.04 -18.21 4.27
N HIS A 52 1.98 -16.99 3.77
CA HIS A 52 1.21 -16.64 2.60
C HIS A 52 2.14 -16.50 1.39
N GLU A 53 1.72 -17.06 0.26
CA GLU A 53 2.42 -16.91 -1.00
C GLU A 53 1.40 -16.87 -2.13
N VAL A 54 1.62 -15.99 -3.08
CA VAL A 54 0.84 -15.95 -4.32
C VAL A 54 1.70 -15.43 -5.46
N LEU A 55 1.60 -16.12 -6.60
CA LEU A 55 2.15 -15.68 -7.87
C LEU A 55 0.97 -15.28 -8.75
N ILE A 56 0.97 -14.04 -9.21
CA ILE A 56 -0.07 -13.48 -10.07
C ILE A 56 0.55 -13.25 -11.45
N PRO A 57 0.24 -14.08 -12.46
CA PRO A 57 0.67 -13.84 -13.83
C PRO A 57 -0.17 -12.72 -14.43
N LEU A 58 0.43 -11.60 -14.80
CA LEU A 58 -0.26 -10.40 -15.26
C LEU A 58 -0.79 -10.57 -16.68
N TYR A 59 -1.91 -9.92 -16.99
CA TYR A 59 -2.53 -9.96 -18.32
C TYR A 59 -1.63 -9.37 -19.42
N ALA A 60 -0.95 -8.27 -19.12
CA ALA A 60 0.03 -7.65 -20.02
C ALA A 60 1.26 -7.15 -19.25
N GLU A 61 2.21 -6.56 -19.98
CA GLU A 61 3.49 -6.10 -19.43
C GLU A 61 3.33 -4.82 -18.59
N VAL A 62 4.02 -4.79 -17.45
CA VAL A 62 4.14 -3.62 -16.56
C VAL A 62 5.60 -3.18 -16.48
N ASP A 63 5.84 -1.90 -16.18
CA ASP A 63 7.18 -1.37 -15.94
C ASP A 63 7.56 -1.54 -14.45
N PRO A 64 8.45 -2.47 -14.07
CA PRO A 64 8.80 -2.69 -12.68
C PRO A 64 9.52 -1.49 -12.06
N LYS A 65 10.15 -0.63 -12.86
CA LYS A 65 10.91 0.52 -12.35
C LYS A 65 10.00 1.67 -11.91
N LYS A 66 8.83 1.79 -12.53
CA LYS A 66 7.79 2.77 -12.18
C LYS A 66 6.73 2.19 -11.25
N SER A 67 6.81 0.89 -10.99
CA SER A 67 5.94 0.20 -10.05
C SER A 67 6.49 0.34 -8.63
N MET A 68 5.61 0.51 -7.67
CA MET A 68 5.98 0.69 -6.26
C MET A 68 4.98 -0.02 -5.35
N TRP A 69 5.39 -0.29 -4.12
CA TRP A 69 4.51 -0.84 -3.11
C TRP A 69 4.75 -0.18 -1.76
N VAL A 70 3.71 -0.16 -0.93
CA VAL A 70 3.73 0.41 0.41
C VAL A 70 3.02 -0.53 1.38
N ASN A 71 3.67 -0.81 2.50
CA ASN A 71 3.07 -1.53 3.61
C ASN A 71 2.35 -0.56 4.54
N LYS A 72 1.02 -0.65 4.64
CA LYS A 72 0.21 0.16 5.58
C LYS A 72 -0.06 -0.58 6.90
N GLY A 73 0.67 -1.66 7.19
CA GLY A 73 0.45 -2.54 8.34
C GLY A 73 -0.74 -3.47 8.08
N ARG A 74 -1.96 -2.92 8.04
CA ARG A 74 -3.20 -3.70 7.87
C ARG A 74 -3.38 -4.29 6.47
N LEU A 75 -2.80 -3.63 5.47
CA LEU A 75 -2.85 -4.03 4.07
C LEU A 75 -1.59 -3.54 3.37
N ILE A 76 -1.31 -4.13 2.22
CA ILE A 76 -0.16 -3.75 1.39
C ILE A 76 -0.70 -3.32 0.04
N GLU A 77 -0.41 -2.07 -0.32
CA GLU A 77 -0.81 -1.51 -1.59
C GLU A 77 0.35 -1.58 -2.57
N VAL A 78 0.05 -1.98 -3.80
CA VAL A 78 0.98 -2.04 -4.91
C VAL A 78 0.39 -1.23 -6.05
N LEU A 79 1.19 -0.32 -6.56
CA LEU A 79 0.92 0.43 -7.76
C LEU A 79 1.78 -0.15 -8.88
N LEU A 80 1.14 -0.73 -9.89
CA LEU A 80 1.82 -1.20 -11.10
C LEU A 80 1.63 -0.16 -12.20
N ALA A 81 2.74 0.24 -12.83
CA ALA A 81 2.70 1.10 -14.00
C ALA A 81 2.55 0.22 -15.25
N LYS A 82 1.50 0.42 -16.04
CA LYS A 82 1.35 -0.29 -17.32
C LYS A 82 2.47 0.16 -18.25
N GLU A 83 3.08 -0.77 -18.98
CA GLU A 83 4.10 -0.40 -19.96
C GLU A 83 3.49 0.34 -21.16
N LYS A 84 2.27 -0.03 -21.52
CA LYS A 84 1.47 0.61 -22.58
C LYS A 84 0.26 1.31 -21.98
N VAL A 85 0.26 2.64 -22.02
CA VAL A 85 -0.80 3.48 -21.47
C VAL A 85 -1.98 3.64 -22.44
N ASP A 86 -1.73 3.49 -23.74
CA ASP A 86 -2.73 3.64 -24.81
C ASP A 86 -3.51 2.34 -25.12
N GLU A 87 -3.30 1.27 -24.35
CA GLU A 87 -4.04 0.02 -24.52
C GLU A 87 -5.39 0.06 -23.75
N PRO A 88 -6.42 -0.62 -24.26
CA PRO A 88 -7.72 -0.69 -23.58
C PRO A 88 -7.59 -1.32 -22.18
N TYR A 89 -8.62 -1.09 -21.35
CA TYR A 89 -8.68 -1.66 -20.00
C TYR A 89 -8.47 -3.17 -20.01
N TRP A 90 -7.70 -3.65 -19.04
CA TRP A 90 -7.44 -5.07 -18.88
C TRP A 90 -8.76 -5.77 -18.50
N PRO A 91 -9.21 -6.80 -19.24
CA PRO A 91 -10.43 -7.52 -18.90
C PRO A 91 -10.29 -8.32 -17.60
N SER A 92 -9.06 -8.66 -17.21
CA SER A 92 -8.70 -9.33 -15.96
C SER A 92 -7.30 -8.92 -15.54
N LEU A 93 -7.00 -8.96 -14.23
CA LEU A 93 -5.62 -8.79 -13.75
C LEU A 93 -4.70 -9.89 -14.27
N THR A 94 -5.21 -11.13 -14.29
CA THR A 94 -4.43 -12.32 -14.65
C THR A 94 -4.51 -12.65 -16.13
N SER A 95 -3.43 -13.19 -16.70
CA SER A 95 -3.45 -13.80 -18.04
C SER A 95 -4.28 -15.09 -18.08
N ASP A 96 -4.44 -15.74 -16.93
CA ASP A 96 -5.16 -16.98 -16.80
C ASP A 96 -6.67 -16.75 -16.84
N LYS A 97 -7.39 -17.59 -17.60
CA LYS A 97 -8.88 -17.62 -17.61
C LYS A 97 -9.48 -18.22 -16.33
N LYS A 98 -8.69 -18.42 -15.28
CA LYS A 98 -9.12 -19.03 -14.02
C LYS A 98 -9.69 -17.97 -13.09
N LYS A 99 -10.85 -18.25 -12.51
CA LYS A 99 -11.40 -17.43 -11.43
C LYS A 99 -10.73 -17.81 -10.11
N HIS A 100 -9.80 -17.00 -9.67
CA HIS A 100 -9.12 -17.18 -8.39
C HIS A 100 -10.03 -16.74 -7.24
N HIS A 101 -10.30 -17.62 -6.27
CA HIS A 101 -11.16 -17.30 -5.12
C HIS A 101 -10.58 -16.20 -4.22
N TRP A 102 -9.26 -15.99 -4.29
CA TRP A 102 -8.53 -15.00 -3.53
C TRP A 102 -8.46 -13.63 -4.23
N LEU A 103 -8.83 -13.54 -5.51
CA LEU A 103 -8.78 -12.28 -6.28
C LEU A 103 -10.18 -11.66 -6.43
N LYS A 104 -10.29 -10.38 -6.12
CA LYS A 104 -11.55 -9.60 -6.18
C LYS A 104 -11.31 -8.23 -6.82
N VAL A 105 -12.34 -7.64 -7.40
CA VAL A 105 -12.30 -6.26 -7.88
C VAL A 105 -12.43 -5.31 -6.69
N ASP A 106 -11.64 -4.25 -6.65
CA ASP A 106 -11.74 -3.18 -5.66
C ASP A 106 -12.77 -2.13 -6.12
N PHE A 107 -14.01 -2.29 -5.68
CA PHE A 107 -15.10 -1.36 -6.00
C PHE A 107 -14.92 0.04 -5.42
N ASN A 108 -14.07 0.23 -4.40
CA ASN A 108 -13.81 1.57 -3.85
C ASN A 108 -12.90 2.39 -4.77
N ARG A 109 -12.08 1.72 -5.59
CA ARG A 109 -11.14 2.35 -6.53
C ARG A 109 -11.50 2.12 -8.00
N TRP A 110 -12.58 1.38 -8.26
CA TRP A 110 -13.05 1.12 -9.60
C TRP A 110 -13.59 2.41 -10.23
N GLN A 111 -13.07 2.72 -11.40
CA GLN A 111 -13.54 3.80 -12.26
C GLN A 111 -13.68 3.23 -13.66
N ASP A 112 -14.73 3.64 -14.36
CA ASP A 112 -14.91 3.29 -15.77
C ASP A 112 -13.95 4.09 -16.66
N GLU A 113 -13.64 3.54 -17.83
CA GLU A 113 -12.68 4.09 -18.81
C GLU A 113 -13.02 5.54 -19.20
N ASP A 114 -14.31 5.86 -19.33
CA ASP A 114 -14.80 7.20 -19.70
C ASP A 114 -14.72 8.24 -18.56
N GLU A 115 -14.61 7.80 -17.30
CA GLU A 115 -14.56 8.68 -16.11
C GLU A 115 -13.12 8.91 -15.63
N SER A 116 -12.16 8.18 -16.21
CA SER A 116 -10.73 8.21 -15.86
C SER A 116 -9.99 9.34 -16.59
N GLY A 117 -10.48 10.58 -16.44
CA GLY A 117 -9.90 11.77 -17.06
C GLY A 117 -8.58 12.20 -16.41
N ASP A 118 -7.50 12.25 -17.21
CA ASP A 118 -6.18 12.87 -17.01
C ASP A 118 -5.71 13.15 -15.55
N ASP A 119 -5.73 12.13 -14.68
CA ASP A 119 -5.21 12.24 -13.30
C ASP A 119 -3.66 12.18 -13.24
N LEU A 120 -2.98 13.15 -13.86
CA LEU A 120 -1.56 13.37 -13.61
C LEU A 120 -1.32 13.96 -12.20
N ASP A 121 -2.35 14.54 -11.57
CA ASP A 121 -2.25 15.32 -10.33
C ASP A 121 -2.44 14.52 -9.02
N ASN A 122 -2.92 13.27 -9.08
CA ASN A 122 -3.28 12.51 -7.87
C ASN A 122 -2.09 11.79 -7.19
N MET A 123 -0.85 12.21 -7.46
CA MET A 123 0.33 11.75 -6.70
C MET A 123 0.56 12.57 -5.42
N ASN A 124 0.07 13.81 -5.38
CA ASN A 124 0.31 14.69 -4.25
C ASN A 124 -0.60 14.38 -3.04
N ASP A 125 -1.86 14.00 -3.27
CA ASP A 125 -2.81 13.79 -2.17
C ASP A 125 -2.56 12.50 -1.37
N MET A 126 -1.89 11.49 -1.95
CA MET A 126 -1.58 10.25 -1.24
C MET A 126 -0.36 10.35 -0.31
N PHE A 127 0.49 11.37 -0.50
CA PHE A 127 1.69 11.64 0.31
C PHE A 127 1.60 12.97 1.10
N SER A 128 0.60 13.82 0.83
CA SER A 128 0.44 15.13 1.46
C SER A 128 -0.52 15.13 2.65
N ASP A 129 -1.39 14.13 2.81
CA ASP A 129 -2.30 14.09 3.96
C ASP A 129 -1.69 13.38 5.17
N LYS A 130 -1.02 14.21 5.99
CA LYS A 130 -1.26 14.26 7.44
C LYS A 130 -0.55 13.25 8.36
N ASP A 131 0.67 12.79 8.03
CA ASP A 131 1.51 12.05 9.01
C ASP A 131 2.98 12.48 9.09
N MET A 132 3.43 13.47 8.30
CA MET A 132 4.83 13.94 8.32
C MET A 132 5.08 15.20 9.18
N ASN A 133 4.05 15.74 9.84
CA ASN A 133 4.18 16.95 10.67
C ASN A 133 4.27 16.68 12.19
N ILE A 134 4.36 15.42 12.64
CA ILE A 134 4.47 15.07 14.07
C ILE A 134 5.86 14.52 14.44
N GLN A 135 6.84 14.51 13.52
CA GLN A 135 8.14 13.88 13.83
C GLN A 135 9.38 14.63 13.32
N PHE A 136 9.34 15.94 13.10
CA PHE A 136 10.57 16.71 12.89
C PHE A 136 10.41 18.18 13.30
N GLY A 137 10.55 18.45 14.60
CA GLY A 137 10.47 19.82 15.14
C GLY A 137 10.78 19.90 16.63
N GLY A 138 11.80 19.17 17.08
CA GLY A 138 12.40 19.38 18.40
C GLY A 138 13.32 20.60 18.37
N ASP A 139 13.13 21.45 19.39
CA ASP A 139 14.03 22.48 19.92
C ASP A 139 14.31 23.73 19.08
N ASN A 140 13.68 24.86 19.45
CA ASN A 140 14.45 26.01 19.94
C ASN A 140 13.61 27.05 20.72
N GLU A 141 13.93 27.17 22.02
CA GLU A 141 14.11 28.38 22.84
C GLU A 141 12.99 29.43 23.10
N LYS A 142 12.83 29.67 24.42
CA LYS A 142 12.72 30.97 25.15
C LYS A 142 11.31 31.57 25.35
N ASP A 143 10.81 31.49 26.59
CA ASP A 143 10.64 32.59 27.58
C ASP A 143 9.48 33.54 27.18
N ASP A 144 8.43 33.77 27.96
CA ASP A 144 8.35 34.23 29.34
C ASP A 144 6.88 34.11 29.83
N SER A 145 6.68 34.34 31.13
CA SER A 145 5.44 34.77 31.80
C SER A 145 4.43 33.73 32.30
N SER A 146 4.52 33.49 33.62
CA SER A 146 3.51 33.94 34.61
C SER A 146 3.11 32.88 35.65
N SER A 147 3.83 32.94 36.78
CA SER A 147 3.33 33.09 38.16
C SER A 147 2.25 32.14 38.71
N GLY A 148 2.61 31.45 39.80
CA GLY A 148 1.74 30.69 40.71
C GLY A 148 2.35 29.31 40.97
N GLU A 149 2.61 28.83 42.17
CA GLU A 149 2.16 29.18 43.51
C GLU A 149 3.26 28.76 44.51
N GLU A 150 3.34 29.54 45.58
CA GLU A 150 3.95 29.24 46.88
C GLU A 150 3.80 27.78 47.35
N GLU A 151 4.86 27.11 47.86
CA GLU A 151 4.80 26.16 49.00
C GLU A 151 6.20 25.94 49.63
N ASP A 152 6.29 26.37 50.91
CA ASP A 152 7.15 25.97 52.05
C ASP A 152 8.53 25.31 51.85
N LEU A 153 9.56 26.01 52.35
CA LEU A 153 10.87 25.43 52.70
C LEU A 153 10.92 25.09 54.20
N PRO A 154 11.34 23.89 54.62
CA PRO A 154 11.68 23.63 56.02
C PRO A 154 13.05 24.24 56.36
N ASP A 155 13.13 24.85 57.55
CA ASP A 155 14.36 25.31 58.21
C ASP A 155 15.39 24.19 58.33
N ILE A 156 16.66 24.48 58.02
CA ILE A 156 17.77 23.70 58.54
C ILE A 156 18.97 24.60 58.95
N GLU A 157 19.37 24.34 60.19
CA GLU A 157 20.39 24.88 61.11
C GLU A 157 21.60 25.67 60.55
#